data_AF-A0A377UYB8-F1
#
_entry.id   AF-A0A377UYB8-F1
#
_cell.length_a   1.000
_cell.length_b   1.000
_cell.length_c   1.000
_cell.angle_alpha   90.00
_cell.angle_beta   90.00
_cell.angle_gamma   90.00
#
_symmetry.space_group_name_H-M   'P 1'
#
loop_
_entity.id
_entity.type
_entity.pdbx_description
1 polymer ?
#
loop_
_entity_poly.entity_id
_entity_poly.type
_entity_poly.pdbx_seq_one_letter_code
_entity_poly.pdbx_strand_id
1 'polypeptide(L)' 'MDHDKKIMLVAQKEASTDEPGVNDLFTVGTVASILQMLKLPDGTVKVLVEGAAACSHFCAV' A
#
# COMPACT_ATOMS: atom_id res chain seq x y z
N MET A 1 5.35 -21.93 -4.42
CA MET A 1 5.53 -20.60 -5.01
C MET A 1 4.86 -19.65 -4.06
N ASP A 2 5.64 -19.04 -3.17
CA ASP A 2 5.15 -18.03 -2.24
C ASP A 2 4.40 -16.98 -3.06
N HIS A 3 3.16 -16.67 -2.68
CA HIS A 3 2.47 -15.52 -3.26
C HIS A 3 3.41 -14.32 -3.10
N ASP A 4 3.93 -13.81 -4.22
CA ASP A 4 4.73 -12.59 -4.25
C ASP A 4 4.02 -11.56 -3.38
N LYS A 5 4.73 -11.02 -2.37
CA LYS A 5 4.19 -10.10 -1.36
C LYS A 5 3.84 -8.76 -2.00
N LYS A 6 2.85 -8.75 -2.88
CA LYS A 6 2.33 -7.59 -3.59
C LYS A 6 1.30 -6.90 -2.72
N ILE A 7 1.39 -5.58 -2.70
CA ILE A 7 0.48 -4.68 -2.01
C ILE A 7 0.05 -3.57 -2.97
N MET A 8 -1.14 -3.01 -2.73
CA MET A 8 -1.61 -1.82 -3.43
C MET A 8 -1.45 -0.62 -2.50
N LEU A 9 -0.64 0.36 -2.92
CA LEU A 9 -0.46 1.60 -2.20
C LEU A 9 -1.41 2.66 -2.77
N VAL A 10 -2.28 3.20 -1.93
CA VAL A 10 -3.23 4.25 -2.30
C VAL A 10 -3.12 5.38 -1.30
N ALA A 11 -3.05 6.62 -1.78
CA ALA A 11 -3.08 7.79 -0.91
C ALA A 11 -4.52 8.08 -0.45
N GLN A 12 -4.66 8.52 0.79
CA GLN A 12 -5.88 9.17 1.25
C GLN A 12 -5.92 10.63 0.80
N LYS A 13 -7.13 11.17 0.63
CA LYS A 13 -7.37 12.55 0.20
C LYS A 13 -6.97 13.56 1.28
N GLU A 14 -7.34 13.28 2.52
CA GLU A 14 -7.08 14.15 3.68
C GLU A 14 -6.13 13.47 4.67
N ALA A 15 -4.94 14.06 4.89
CA ALA A 15 -3.90 13.46 5.72
C ALA A 15 -4.25 13.41 7.23
N SER A 16 -5.17 14.25 7.70
CA SER A 16 -5.60 14.31 9.09
C SER A 16 -6.68 13.30 9.47
N THR A 17 -7.16 12.49 8.52
CA THR A 17 -8.15 11.45 8.77
C THR A 17 -7.45 10.14 9.15
N ASP A 18 -7.63 9.71 10.39
CA ASP A 18 -6.97 8.49 10.91
C ASP A 18 -7.62 7.20 10.41
N GLU A 19 -8.94 7.16 10.28
CA GLU A 19 -9.72 6.01 9.79
C GLU A 19 -10.48 6.38 8.50
N PRO A 20 -9.78 6.46 7.35
CA PRO A 20 -10.42 6.83 6.08
C PRO A 20 -11.37 5.73 5.59
N GLY A 21 -12.55 6.13 5.12
CA GLY A 21 -13.47 5.27 4.39
C GLY A 21 -13.05 5.12 2.92
N VAL A 22 -13.76 4.26 2.19
CA VAL A 22 -13.49 3.99 0.76
C VAL A 22 -13.55 5.26 -0.10
N ASN A 23 -14.46 6.18 0.24
CA ASN A 23 -14.62 7.45 -0.49
C ASN A 23 -13.53 8.48 -0.17
N ASP A 24 -12.73 8.26 0.87
CA ASP A 24 -11.66 9.16 1.29
C ASP A 24 -10.32 8.80 0.61
N LEU A 25 -10.31 7.74 -0.21
CA LEU A 25 -9.13 7.29 -0.95
C LEU A 25 -9.15 7.77 -2.40
N PHE A 26 -7.97 7.96 -2.98
CA PHE A 26 -7.84 8.17 -4.42
C PHE A 26 -8.14 6.86 -5.18
N THR A 27 -8.67 6.98 -6.40
CA THR A 27 -9.02 5.83 -7.26
C THR A 27 -7.82 5.28 -8.04
N VAL A 28 -6.66 5.94 -7.95
CA VAL A 28 -5.40 5.51 -8.53
C VAL A 28 -4.38 5.26 -7.43
N GLY A 29 -3.57 4.21 -7.60
CA GLY A 29 -2.47 3.89 -6.70
C GLY A 29 -1.37 3.13 -7.42
N THR A 30 -0.49 2.51 -6.65
CA THR A 30 0.69 1.80 -7.18
C THR A 30 0.72 0.38 -6.64
N VAL A 31 0.80 -0.59 -7.54
CA VAL A 31 1.13 -1.97 -7.19
C VAL A 31 2.60 -1.99 -6.81
N ALA A 32 2.93 -2.50 -5.62
CA ALA A 32 4.28 -2.56 -5.10
C ALA A 32 4.58 -3.95 -4.54
N SER A 33 5.85 -4.30 -4.47
CA SER A 33 6.32 -5.53 -3.83
C SER A 33 7.04 -5.21 -2.52
N ILE A 34 6.78 -6.00 -1.48
CA ILE A 34 7.50 -5.90 -0.20
C ILE A 34 8.87 -6.57 -0.36
N LEU A 35 9.93 -5.77 -0.27
CA LEU A 35 11.31 -6.26 -0.32
C LEU A 35 11.80 -6.69 1.07
N GLN A 36 11.45 -5.92 2.10
CA GLN A 36 11.92 -6.18 3.47
C GLN A 36 10.90 -5.72 4.50
N MET A 37 10.83 -6.44 5.63
CA MET A 37 10.04 -6.08 6.79
C MET A 37 10.88 -6.25 8.05
N LEU A 38 10.96 -5.20 8.87
CA LEU A 38 11.70 -5.18 10.13
C LEU A 38 10.72 -4.82 11.25
N LYS A 39 10.66 -5.66 12.27
CA LYS A 39 9.96 -5.34 13.52
C LYS A 39 10.94 -4.62 14.44
N LEU A 40 10.59 -3.40 14.82
CA LEU A 40 11.35 -2.61 15.77
C LEU A 40 10.98 -3.02 17.21
N PRO A 41 11.87 -2.81 18.19
CA PRO A 41 11.64 -3.20 19.59
C PRO A 41 10.50 -2.42 20.28
N ASP A 42 10.08 -1.28 19.72
CA ASP A 42 8.92 -0.49 20.16
C ASP A 42 7.58 -1.03 19.64
N GLY A 43 7.60 -2.10 18.83
CA GLY A 43 6.42 -2.69 18.20
C GLY A 43 6.10 -2.13 16.81
N THR A 44 6.81 -1.10 16.35
CA THR A 44 6.63 -0.52 15.01
C THR A 44 7.15 -1.47 13.93
N VAL A 45 6.51 -1.50 12.77
CA VAL A 45 6.99 -2.25 11.60
C VAL A 45 7.53 -1.29 10.54
N LYS A 46 8.81 -1.42 10.21
CA LYS A 46 9.40 -0.75 9.04
C LYS A 46 9.33 -1.68 7.84
N VAL A 47 8.74 -1.21 6.75
CA VAL A 47 8.62 -1.96 5.50
C VAL A 47 9.35 -1.22 4.39
N LEU A 48 10.22 -1.93 3.64
CA LEU A 48 10.80 -1.44 2.40
C LEU A 48 10.02 -2.05 1.24
N VAL A 49 9.55 -1.18 0.34
CA VAL A 49 8.71 -1.55 -0.80
C VAL A 49 9.28 -0.95 -2.08
N GLU A 50 9.05 -1.64 -3.20
CA GLU A 50 9.38 -1.14 -4.54
C GLU A 50 8.11 -1.07 -5.38
N GLY A 51 7.85 0.09 -5.98
CA GLY A 51 6.70 0.31 -6.86
C GLY A 51 6.93 -0.31 -8.23
N ALA A 52 5.98 -1.12 -8.70
CA ALA A 52 6.06 -1.79 -9.99
C ALA A 52 5.28 -1.04 -11.08
N ALA A 53 4.02 -0.70 -10.83
CA ALA A 53 3.16 -0.04 -11.83
C ALA A 53 2.03 0.77 -11.18
N ALA A 54 1.67 1.89 -11.82
CA ALA A 54 0.47 2.65 -11.49
C ALA A 54 -0.78 1.90 -11.98
N CYS A 55 -1.81 1.87 -11.15
CA CYS A 55 -3.05 1.14 -11.42
C CYS A 55 -4.24 1.96 -10.90
N SER A 56 -5.25 2.18 -11.73
CA SER A 56 -6.56 2.63 -11.25
C SER A 56 -7.33 1.43 -10.70
N HIS A 57 -8.31 1.68 -9.82
CA HIS A 57 -9.19 0.73 -9.11
C HIS A 57 -9.86 -0.35 -10.00
N PHE A 58 -9.65 -0.29 -11.32
CA PHE A 58 -10.27 -1.11 -12.36
C PHE A 58 -9.26 -1.64 -13.38
N CYS A 59 -8.03 -2.00 -12.98
CA CYS A 59 -7.32 -3.04 -13.73
C CYS A 59 -7.91 -4.38 -13.28
N ALA A 60 -9.09 -4.69 -13.83
CA ALA A 60 -9.77 -5.95 -13.62
C ALA A 60 -8.82 -7.09 -14.01
N VAL A 61 -8.67 -8.04 -13.10
CA VAL A 61 -8.27 -9.41 -13.42
C VAL A 61 -9.24 -9.98 -14.45
#